data_AF-A0A4D9D2M1-F1
#
_entry.id   AF-A0A4D9D2M1-F1
#
_cell.length_a   1.000
_cell.length_b   1.000
_cell.length_c   1.000
_cell.angle_alpha   90.00
_cell.angle_beta   90.00
_cell.angle_gamma   90.00
#
_symmetry.space_group_name_H-M   'P 1'
#
loop_
_entity.id
_entity.type
_entity.pdbx_description
1 polymer ?
#
loop_
_entity_poly.entity_id
_entity_poly.type
_entity_poly.pdbx_seq_one_letter_code
_entity_poly.pdbx_strand_id
1 'polypeptide(L)'
;MEALNGKAACVREGYYRDRYIDFFRPNYPPVPRMSPLIKRGYFTRVRALQLIIDKFEKQVLASSSNTLSHTTEEELPQPPLPSPPRVNLVLLGAGLDTLFLRLREEEENAKKSSKHNVQAVTRFCYEVDFPPLMKYKAHCIWKNEELTSLLGVSPARETSPGGRPDSPTVGGASVILTSRRVTSSFREKKGGDGPRQQRSGCYILVAGDLAETAALERALEAAGIDWAVPTLLITECVLVYMEAEASRALVEWTAAKFRTAAWASYDMISPHDVFGRMMRSNLTARGLSLPGFETWGRSLKTQKARFVGGEEGGVGGGLEGGVGGVPWERAVGGDMNNVYDHFLLPEDRKKAATLEHLDEVEEWQMLMGHYCYVVATRGAAMKGFLQGQPGFK
;
A
#
# COMPACT_ATOMS: atom_id res chain seq x y z
N MET A 1 9.34 6.29 -12.32
CA MET A 1 9.10 7.62 -12.91
C MET A 1 7.76 7.72 -13.64
N GLU A 2 7.37 6.77 -14.49
CA GLU A 2 6.09 6.85 -15.24
C GLU A 2 4.86 7.03 -14.32
N ALA A 3 4.75 6.20 -13.27
CA ALA A 3 3.65 6.31 -12.31
C ALA A 3 3.61 7.68 -11.60
N LEU A 4 4.76 8.22 -11.21
CA LEU A 4 4.88 9.55 -10.59
C LEU A 4 4.40 10.65 -11.55
N ASN A 5 4.75 10.56 -12.83
CA ASN A 5 4.32 11.52 -13.84
C ASN A 5 2.81 11.43 -14.13
N GLY A 6 2.22 10.23 -14.14
CA GLY A 6 0.77 10.05 -14.29
C GLY A 6 0.00 10.66 -13.13
N LYS A 7 0.45 10.39 -11.90
CA LYS A 7 -0.07 11.01 -10.68
C LYS A 7 0.09 12.54 -10.71
N ALA A 8 1.24 13.07 -11.13
CA ALA A 8 1.47 14.52 -11.23
C ALA A 8 0.59 15.19 -12.29
N ALA A 9 0.30 14.52 -13.41
CA ALA A 9 -0.64 15.01 -14.41
C ALA A 9 -2.06 15.14 -13.84
N CYS A 10 -2.53 14.15 -13.06
CA CYS A 10 -3.81 14.25 -12.36
C CYS A 10 -3.87 15.43 -11.39
N VAL A 11 -2.79 15.67 -10.65
CA VAL A 11 -2.69 16.77 -9.67
C VAL A 11 -2.75 18.12 -10.40
N ARG A 12 -2.02 18.28 -11.50
CA ARG A 12 -2.02 19.51 -12.30
C ARG A 12 -3.41 19.86 -12.83
N GLU A 13 -4.16 18.86 -13.30
CA GLU A 13 -5.53 19.07 -13.82
C GLU A 13 -6.61 19.06 -12.70
N GLY A 14 -6.22 18.95 -11.43
CA GLY A 14 -7.15 19.08 -10.30
C GLY A 14 -7.98 17.84 -9.96
N TYR A 15 -7.67 16.66 -10.51
CA TYR A 15 -8.36 15.40 -10.18
C TYR A 15 -8.32 15.11 -8.68
N TYR A 16 -7.17 15.32 -8.05
CA TYR A 16 -7.00 15.28 -6.60
C TYR A 16 -5.88 16.21 -6.16
N ARG A 17 -5.83 16.51 -4.86
CA ARG A 17 -4.80 17.38 -4.29
C ARG A 17 -3.62 16.54 -3.81
N ASP A 18 -2.42 16.96 -4.22
CA ASP A 18 -1.17 16.44 -3.68
C ASP A 18 -0.12 17.54 -3.77
N ARG A 19 0.23 18.12 -2.62
CA ARG A 19 1.24 19.18 -2.57
C ARG A 19 2.67 18.62 -2.54
N TYR A 20 2.79 17.31 -2.39
CA TYR A 20 4.07 16.67 -2.09
C TYR A 20 4.72 16.04 -3.31
N ILE A 21 3.93 15.76 -4.35
CA ILE A 21 4.34 14.99 -5.52
C ILE A 21 5.56 15.56 -6.23
N ASP A 22 5.69 16.88 -6.29
CA ASP A 22 6.79 17.54 -6.98
C ASP A 22 8.13 17.45 -6.22
N PHE A 23 8.13 17.25 -4.89
CA PHE A 23 9.38 17.06 -4.13
C PHE A 23 10.17 15.81 -4.54
N PHE A 24 9.48 14.84 -5.16
CA PHE A 24 10.10 13.58 -5.57
C PHE A 24 10.44 13.54 -7.06
N ARG A 25 10.07 14.57 -7.84
CA ARG A 25 10.33 14.63 -9.29
C ARG A 25 11.74 15.19 -9.54
N PRO A 26 12.70 14.38 -10.05
CA PRO A 26 14.07 14.84 -10.27
C PRO A 26 14.09 16.00 -11.25
N ASN A 27 14.77 17.10 -10.91
CA ASN A 27 14.95 18.29 -11.77
C ASN A 27 13.64 18.99 -12.22
N TYR A 28 12.50 18.73 -11.55
CA TYR A 28 11.21 19.37 -11.82
C TYR A 28 10.85 19.51 -13.32
N PRO A 29 10.90 18.43 -14.13
CA PRO A 29 10.55 18.53 -15.53
C PRO A 29 9.10 19.02 -15.68
N PRO A 30 8.73 19.63 -16.82
CA PRO A 30 7.33 19.86 -17.13
C PRO A 30 6.53 18.57 -16.95
N VAL A 31 5.39 18.66 -16.27
CA VAL A 31 4.48 17.52 -16.13
C VAL A 31 4.07 17.07 -17.54
N PRO A 32 4.26 15.79 -17.92
CA PRO A 32 3.92 15.34 -19.27
C PRO A 32 2.47 15.64 -19.62
N ARG A 33 2.21 15.94 -20.90
CA ARG A 33 0.83 15.95 -21.40
C ARG A 33 0.35 14.49 -21.48
N MET A 34 -0.81 14.23 -20.92
CA MET A 34 -1.48 12.93 -20.95
C MET A 34 -2.92 13.15 -21.37
N SER A 35 -3.48 12.18 -22.09
CA SER A 35 -4.89 12.23 -22.50
C SER A 35 -5.82 12.18 -21.29
N PRO A 36 -7.07 12.68 -21.43
CA PRO A 36 -8.09 12.57 -20.40
C PRO A 36 -8.31 11.13 -19.91
N LEU A 37 -8.32 10.13 -20.82
CA LEU A 37 -8.51 8.73 -20.42
C LEU A 37 -7.42 8.23 -19.46
N ILE A 38 -6.16 8.60 -19.71
CA ILE A 38 -5.03 8.17 -18.88
C ILE A 38 -5.12 8.83 -17.50
N LYS A 39 -5.39 10.13 -17.45
CA LYS A 39 -5.52 10.86 -16.18
C LYS A 39 -6.73 10.37 -15.37
N ARG A 40 -7.86 10.08 -16.02
CA ARG A 40 -9.03 9.50 -15.35
C ARG A 40 -8.75 8.08 -14.82
N GLY A 41 -7.94 7.30 -15.54
CA GLY A 41 -7.47 5.99 -15.08
C GLY A 41 -6.60 6.09 -13.83
N TYR A 42 -5.61 6.98 -13.83
CA TYR A 42 -4.76 7.27 -12.66
C TYR A 42 -5.57 7.83 -11.48
N PHE A 43 -6.54 8.71 -11.72
CA PHE A 43 -7.43 9.20 -10.68
C PHE A 43 -8.23 8.06 -10.05
N THR A 44 -8.80 7.17 -10.86
CA THR A 44 -9.55 6.00 -10.37
C THR A 44 -8.66 5.09 -9.54
N ARG A 45 -7.44 4.82 -10.04
CA ARG A 45 -6.40 4.05 -9.35
C ARG A 45 -6.09 4.63 -7.96
N VAL A 46 -5.81 5.92 -7.86
CA VAL A 46 -5.48 6.59 -6.59
C VAL A 46 -6.69 6.64 -5.66
N ARG A 47 -7.87 6.98 -6.19
CA ARG A 47 -9.07 7.18 -5.37
C ARG A 47 -9.59 5.86 -4.79
N ALA A 48 -9.56 4.78 -5.57
CA ALA A 48 -9.92 3.46 -5.09
C ALA A 48 -9.02 3.03 -3.92
N LEU A 49 -7.70 3.22 -4.01
CA LEU A 49 -6.79 2.90 -2.91
C LEU A 49 -7.12 3.68 -1.62
N GLN A 50 -7.41 4.97 -1.75
CA GLN A 50 -7.83 5.80 -0.62
C GLN A 50 -9.10 5.25 0.04
N LEU A 51 -10.11 4.88 -0.75
CA LEU A 51 -11.35 4.29 -0.24
C LEU A 51 -11.13 2.92 0.43
N ILE A 52 -10.19 2.12 -0.09
CA ILE A 52 -9.80 0.84 0.52
C ILE A 52 -9.18 1.08 1.91
N ILE A 53 -8.27 2.05 2.03
CA ILE A 53 -7.64 2.44 3.31
C ILE A 53 -8.70 2.91 4.31
N ASP A 54 -9.59 3.83 3.89
CA ASP A 54 -10.66 4.35 4.75
C ASP A 54 -11.58 3.23 5.25
N LYS A 55 -11.92 2.27 4.38
CA LYS A 55 -12.76 1.11 4.74
C LYS A 55 -12.00 0.12 5.64
N PHE A 56 -10.70 -0.07 5.44
CA PHE A 56 -9.87 -0.94 6.26
C PHE A 56 -9.81 -0.42 7.70
N GLU A 57 -9.57 0.88 7.88
CA GLU A 57 -9.51 1.50 9.20
C GLU A 57 -10.86 1.44 9.91
N LYS A 58 -11.97 1.67 9.19
CA LYS A 58 -13.33 1.47 9.73
C LYS A 58 -13.59 0.03 10.15
N GLN A 59 -13.09 -0.96 9.39
CA GLN A 59 -13.22 -2.38 9.74
C GLN A 59 -12.45 -2.71 11.03
N VAL A 60 -11.23 -2.18 11.18
CA VAL A 60 -10.41 -2.35 12.40
C VAL A 60 -11.11 -1.76 13.61
N LEU A 61 -11.69 -0.56 13.46
CA LEU A 61 -12.44 0.11 14.52
C LEU A 61 -13.67 -0.68 14.93
N ALA A 62 -14.49 -1.13 13.98
CA ALA A 62 -15.69 -1.90 14.24
C ALA A 62 -15.38 -3.23 14.96
N SER A 63 -14.30 -3.91 14.54
CA SER A 63 -13.87 -5.18 15.14
C SER A 63 -13.33 -5.00 16.56
N SER A 64 -12.71 -3.86 16.86
CA SER A 64 -12.22 -3.54 18.20
C SER A 64 -13.36 -3.29 19.20
N SER A 65 -14.48 -2.71 18.74
CA SER A 65 -15.66 -2.44 19.58
C SER A 65 -16.48 -3.70 19.91
N ASN A 66 -16.55 -4.67 19.00
CA ASN A 66 -17.35 -5.90 19.18
C ASN A 66 -16.76 -6.91 20.18
N THR A 67 -15.48 -6.76 20.57
CA THR A 67 -14.83 -7.66 21.54
C THR A 67 -15.33 -7.43 22.98
N LEU A 68 -16.05 -6.32 23.24
CA LEU A 68 -16.63 -6.03 24.56
C LEU A 68 -18.01 -6.67 24.82
N SER A 69 -18.67 -7.26 23.82
CA SER A 69 -20.08 -7.71 23.96
C SER A 69 -20.33 -9.22 23.93
N HIS A 70 -19.32 -10.06 23.73
CA HIS A 70 -19.47 -11.53 23.79
C HIS A 70 -18.26 -12.21 24.46
N THR A 71 -18.22 -12.22 25.79
CA THR A 71 -17.42 -13.19 26.54
C THR A 71 -18.20 -14.51 26.61
N THR A 72 -17.85 -15.46 25.75
CA THR A 72 -18.07 -16.89 26.03
C THR A 72 -16.80 -17.42 26.70
N GLU A 73 -16.95 -18.21 27.75
CA GLU A 73 -15.93 -18.48 28.80
C GLU A 73 -14.67 -19.26 28.36
N GLU A 74 -14.41 -19.46 27.05
CA GLU A 74 -13.30 -20.31 26.57
C GLU A 74 -12.13 -19.57 25.89
N GLU A 75 -12.22 -18.28 25.58
CA GLU A 75 -11.07 -17.51 25.05
C GLU A 75 -10.43 -16.63 26.13
N LEU A 76 -9.12 -16.82 26.35
CA LEU A 76 -8.30 -15.95 27.21
C LEU A 76 -8.55 -14.48 26.85
N PRO A 77 -8.91 -13.61 27.82
CA PRO A 77 -9.22 -12.21 27.56
C PRO A 77 -8.02 -11.52 26.89
N GLN A 78 -8.22 -11.12 25.63
CA GLN A 78 -7.26 -10.30 24.90
C GLN A 78 -7.12 -8.95 25.63
N PRO A 79 -5.89 -8.47 25.92
CA PRO A 79 -5.73 -7.17 26.57
C PRO A 79 -6.36 -6.07 25.70
N PRO A 80 -7.02 -5.06 26.30
CA PRO A 80 -7.63 -3.98 25.54
C PRO A 80 -6.59 -3.27 24.68
N LEU A 81 -6.89 -3.13 23.38
CA LEU A 81 -6.02 -2.44 22.43
C LEU A 81 -5.75 -0.99 22.90
N PRO A 82 -4.52 -0.48 22.75
CA PRO A 82 -4.21 0.92 23.05
C PRO A 82 -5.09 1.84 22.18
N SER A 83 -5.72 2.83 22.81
CA SER A 83 -6.51 3.86 22.12
C SER A 83 -5.64 5.05 21.72
N PRO A 84 -5.73 5.56 20.47
CA PRO A 84 -6.48 4.99 19.35
C PRO A 84 -5.77 3.75 18.77
N PRO A 85 -6.53 2.76 18.25
CA PRO A 85 -5.97 1.50 17.75
C PRO A 85 -4.90 1.75 16.70
N ARG A 86 -3.82 0.98 16.79
CA ARG A 86 -2.69 1.04 15.86
C ARG A 86 -2.95 0.18 14.63
N VAL A 87 -2.54 0.65 13.47
CA VAL A 87 -2.57 -0.10 12.21
C VAL A 87 -1.24 0.05 11.48
N ASN A 88 -0.81 -1.00 10.79
CA ASN A 88 0.29 -0.91 9.84
C ASN A 88 -0.25 -0.67 8.43
N LEU A 89 0.38 0.26 7.70
CA LEU A 89 0.26 0.39 6.26
C LEU A 89 1.62 -0.03 5.66
N VAL A 90 1.66 -1.13 4.92
CA VAL A 90 2.91 -1.66 4.34
C VAL A 90 2.82 -1.55 2.82
N LEU A 91 3.51 -0.56 2.25
CA LEU A 91 3.58 -0.33 0.81
C LEU A 91 4.78 -1.10 0.25
N LEU A 92 4.51 -2.18 -0.45
CA LEU A 92 5.53 -3.02 -1.09
C LEU A 92 5.70 -2.52 -2.53
N GLY A 93 6.91 -2.09 -2.89
CA GLY A 93 7.17 -1.40 -4.16
C GLY A 93 6.59 0.02 -4.15
N ALA A 94 6.82 0.76 -3.05
CA ALA A 94 6.22 2.08 -2.82
C ALA A 94 6.67 3.15 -3.81
N GLY A 95 7.79 2.95 -4.48
CA GLY A 95 8.37 3.89 -5.41
C GLY A 95 8.57 5.28 -4.77
N LEU A 96 8.11 6.30 -5.49
CA LEU A 96 8.12 7.70 -5.05
C LEU A 96 6.73 8.19 -4.65
N ASP A 97 5.88 7.27 -4.19
CA ASP A 97 4.51 7.59 -3.81
C ASP A 97 4.42 8.58 -2.63
N THR A 98 3.34 9.33 -2.56
CA THR A 98 3.10 10.41 -1.60
C THR A 98 1.87 10.17 -0.73
N LEU A 99 1.26 8.99 -0.80
CA LEU A 99 0.06 8.59 -0.06
C LEU A 99 0.18 8.91 1.42
N PHE A 100 1.25 8.49 2.07
CA PHE A 100 1.36 8.71 3.51
C PHE A 100 1.49 10.20 3.87
N LEU A 101 2.14 11.00 3.03
CA LEU A 101 2.21 12.46 3.23
C LEU A 101 0.82 13.09 3.15
N ARG A 102 0.01 12.67 2.18
CA ARG A 102 -1.41 13.10 2.06
C ARG A 102 -2.23 12.67 3.27
N LEU A 103 -2.11 11.42 3.72
CA LEU A 103 -2.79 10.93 4.93
C LEU A 103 -2.40 11.72 6.18
N ARG A 104 -1.14 12.16 6.28
CA ARG A 104 -0.67 13.03 7.37
C ARG A 104 -1.21 14.44 7.29
N GLU A 105 -1.26 15.02 6.10
CA GLU A 105 -1.87 16.33 5.91
C GLU A 105 -3.34 16.32 6.33
N GLU A 106 -4.08 15.28 5.94
CA GLU A 106 -5.48 15.05 6.34
C GLU A 106 -5.62 14.93 7.86
N GLU A 107 -4.76 14.16 8.53
CA GLU A 107 -4.73 14.05 9.99
C GLU A 107 -4.50 15.41 10.67
N GLU A 108 -3.52 16.18 10.23
CA GLU A 108 -3.19 17.49 10.81
C GLU A 108 -4.29 18.53 10.56
N ASN A 109 -4.93 18.48 9.39
CA ASN A 109 -6.05 19.36 9.06
C ASN A 109 -7.31 19.03 9.88
N ALA A 110 -7.56 17.74 10.11
CA ALA A 110 -8.67 17.29 10.96
C ALA A 110 -8.49 17.76 12.42
N LYS A 111 -7.26 17.69 12.96
CA LYS A 111 -6.94 18.20 14.31
C LYS A 111 -7.19 19.70 14.47
N LYS A 112 -6.92 20.51 13.43
CA LYS A 112 -7.08 21.97 13.47
C LYS A 112 -8.55 22.43 13.41
N SER A 113 -9.44 21.59 12.89
CA SER A 113 -10.80 22.03 12.51
C SER A 113 -11.82 22.01 13.67
N SER A 114 -11.47 21.66 14.92
CA SER A 114 -12.30 21.62 16.16
C SER A 114 -13.68 20.91 16.10
N LYS A 115 -14.13 20.49 14.92
CA LYS A 115 -15.29 19.62 14.70
C LYS A 115 -14.85 18.18 14.89
N HIS A 116 -14.89 17.73 16.14
CA HIS A 116 -15.03 16.32 16.55
C HIS A 116 -14.61 15.29 15.50
N ASN A 117 -13.31 14.97 15.43
CA ASN A 117 -12.91 13.58 15.24
C ASN A 117 -11.49 13.39 15.76
N VAL A 118 -11.40 12.74 16.91
CA VAL A 118 -10.18 12.13 17.43
C VAL A 118 -9.62 11.23 16.31
N GLN A 119 -8.32 11.33 16.05
CA GLN A 119 -7.62 10.43 15.13
C GLN A 119 -8.06 8.99 15.39
N ALA A 120 -8.82 8.41 14.46
CA ALA A 120 -9.55 7.17 14.71
C ALA A 120 -8.56 5.98 14.85
N VAL A 121 -7.45 6.02 14.11
CA VAL A 121 -6.36 5.03 14.20
C VAL A 121 -4.99 5.70 14.23
N THR A 122 -4.00 5.06 14.85
CA THR A 122 -2.59 5.44 14.75
C THR A 122 -1.92 4.67 13.62
N ARG A 123 -1.50 5.35 12.55
CA ARG A 123 -0.89 4.71 11.37
C ARG A 123 0.63 4.54 11.52
N PHE A 124 1.12 3.34 11.28
CA PHE A 124 2.55 3.05 11.11
C PHE A 124 2.79 2.66 9.65
N CYS A 125 3.47 3.53 8.90
CA CYS A 125 3.74 3.31 7.49
C CYS A 125 5.15 2.77 7.27
N TYR A 126 5.23 1.65 6.57
CA TYR A 126 6.45 1.02 6.10
C TYR A 126 6.41 1.04 4.58
N GLU A 127 7.31 1.80 3.98
CA GLU A 127 7.51 1.77 2.53
C GLU A 127 8.74 0.94 2.21
N VAL A 128 8.55 -0.03 1.31
CA VAL A 128 9.59 -0.95 0.88
C VAL A 128 9.83 -0.74 -0.61
N ASP A 129 11.09 -0.57 -1.00
CA ASP A 129 11.51 -0.60 -2.40
C ASP A 129 13.01 -0.89 -2.49
N PHE A 130 13.53 -0.96 -3.72
CA PHE A 130 14.94 -1.20 -3.97
C PHE A 130 15.84 -0.14 -3.30
N PRO A 131 17.03 -0.52 -2.83
CA PRO A 131 17.92 0.37 -2.10
C PRO A 131 18.23 1.71 -2.78
N PRO A 132 18.51 1.78 -4.10
CA PRO A 132 18.76 3.06 -4.76
C PRO A 132 17.56 4.01 -4.70
N LEU A 133 16.34 3.49 -4.85
CA LEU A 133 15.13 4.30 -4.87
C LEU A 133 14.76 4.81 -3.49
N MET A 134 14.87 3.97 -2.46
CA MET A 134 14.64 4.37 -1.08
C MET A 134 15.68 5.39 -0.59
N LYS A 135 16.95 5.26 -1.01
CA LYS A 135 17.98 6.28 -0.75
C LYS A 135 17.63 7.63 -1.39
N TYR A 136 17.19 7.62 -2.64
CA TYR A 136 16.75 8.83 -3.33
C TYR A 136 15.52 9.46 -2.64
N LYS A 137 14.51 8.66 -2.28
CA LYS A 137 13.32 9.16 -1.58
C LYS A 137 13.66 9.77 -0.22
N ALA A 138 14.53 9.12 0.54
CA ALA A 138 15.03 9.65 1.80
C ALA A 138 15.77 10.98 1.61
N HIS A 139 16.61 11.07 0.57
CA HIS A 139 17.29 12.31 0.21
C HIS A 139 16.32 13.46 -0.10
N CYS A 140 15.28 13.20 -0.90
CA CYS A 140 14.21 14.16 -1.16
C CYS A 140 13.54 14.62 0.15
N ILE A 141 13.23 13.69 1.06
CA ILE A 141 12.61 14.05 2.34
C ILE A 141 13.56 14.91 3.18
N TRP A 142 14.82 14.51 3.35
CA TRP A 142 15.76 15.21 4.24
C TRP A 142 16.09 16.63 3.81
N LYS A 143 16.12 16.91 2.50
CA LYS A 143 16.43 18.25 2.00
C LYS A 143 15.26 19.23 2.09
N ASN A 144 14.06 18.78 2.45
CA ASN A 144 12.85 19.60 2.44
C ASN A 144 12.26 19.72 3.85
N GLU A 145 12.36 20.91 4.45
CA GLU A 145 11.88 21.17 5.81
C GLU A 145 10.39 20.85 5.97
N GLU A 146 9.55 21.20 4.98
CA GLU A 146 8.13 20.88 4.97
C GLU A 146 7.87 19.37 5.13
N LEU A 147 8.62 18.53 4.40
CA LEU A 147 8.50 17.07 4.48
C LEU A 147 9.02 16.54 5.81
N THR A 148 10.16 17.06 6.28
CA THR A 148 10.74 16.61 7.56
C THR A 148 9.85 16.93 8.75
N SER A 149 9.26 18.13 8.77
CA SER A 149 8.33 18.59 9.79
C SER A 149 7.03 17.77 9.79
N LEU A 150 6.43 17.57 8.61
CA LEU A 150 5.21 16.78 8.46
C LEU A 150 5.38 15.33 8.93
N LEU A 151 6.51 14.71 8.57
CA LEU A 151 6.81 13.33 8.95
C LEU A 151 7.39 13.21 10.37
N GLY A 152 7.70 14.32 11.02
CA GLY A 152 8.37 14.35 12.32
C GLY A 152 9.77 13.73 12.32
N VAL A 153 10.44 13.64 11.16
CA VAL A 153 11.79 13.10 11.00
C VAL A 153 12.82 14.19 11.30
N SER A 154 13.96 13.84 11.89
CA SER A 154 15.05 14.80 12.14
C SER A 154 16.11 14.77 11.03
N PRO A 155 16.72 15.91 10.67
CA PRO A 155 17.89 15.93 9.76
C PRO A 155 19.04 15.10 10.35
N ALA A 156 19.71 14.32 9.50
CA ALA A 156 20.99 13.73 9.89
C ALA A 156 21.99 14.88 10.11
N ARG A 157 22.59 14.98 11.30
CA ARG A 157 23.75 15.86 11.48
C ARG A 157 24.86 15.32 10.58
N GLU A 158 25.33 16.13 9.62
CA GLU A 158 26.52 15.81 8.84
C GLU A 158 27.70 15.65 9.81
N THR A 159 28.10 14.42 10.08
CA THR A 159 29.36 14.15 10.78
C THR A 159 30.46 14.08 9.72
N SER A 160 31.29 15.12 9.65
CA SER A 160 32.63 15.02 9.05
C SER A 160 33.68 15.02 10.19
N PRO A 161 34.87 14.45 10.01
CA PRO A 161 35.23 13.17 9.40
C PRO A 161 35.96 12.27 10.44
N GLY A 162 35.54 11.02 10.61
CA GLY A 162 36.31 10.04 11.42
C GLY A 162 35.52 9.04 12.26
N GLY A 163 34.19 9.13 12.35
CA GLY A 163 33.37 8.15 13.05
C GLY A 163 32.57 7.28 12.08
N ARG A 164 32.76 5.95 12.10
CA ARG A 164 31.86 5.00 11.43
C ARG A 164 30.49 5.03 12.12
N PRO A 165 29.39 5.28 11.42
CA PRO A 165 28.06 4.94 11.89
C PRO A 165 27.65 3.60 11.24
N ASP A 166 28.38 2.52 11.53
CA ASP A 166 27.96 1.18 11.10
C ASP A 166 26.81 0.75 12.04
N SER A 167 25.57 0.89 11.56
CA SER A 167 24.38 0.24 12.10
C SER A 167 23.70 -0.55 10.97
N PRO A 168 23.12 -1.71 11.31
CA PRO A 168 23.55 -3.00 10.80
C PRO A 168 23.26 -3.14 9.30
N THR A 169 24.32 -3.09 8.50
CA THR A 169 24.28 -3.61 7.13
C THR A 169 24.49 -5.12 7.25
N VAL A 170 23.40 -5.90 7.32
CA VAL A 170 23.49 -7.37 7.30
C VAL A 170 22.47 -7.91 6.29
N GLY A 171 22.94 -8.10 5.05
CA GLY A 171 22.25 -8.84 3.99
C GLY A 171 21.09 -8.12 3.30
N GLY A 172 21.41 -7.38 2.23
CA GLY A 172 20.48 -6.96 1.16
C GLY A 172 19.45 -5.88 1.51
N ALA A 173 18.88 -5.90 2.71
CA ALA A 173 17.82 -5.00 3.14
C ALA A 173 18.23 -4.17 4.37
N SER A 174 17.83 -2.90 4.44
CA SER A 174 18.24 -1.97 5.50
C SER A 174 17.20 -0.88 5.79
N VAL A 175 17.06 -0.47 7.04
CA VAL A 175 16.25 0.70 7.42
C VAL A 175 16.97 1.98 7.00
N ILE A 176 16.33 2.79 6.17
CA ILE A 176 16.93 4.00 5.60
C ILE A 176 16.50 5.26 6.37
N LEU A 177 15.24 5.31 6.81
CA LEU A 177 14.67 6.49 7.44
C LEU A 177 13.60 6.07 8.45
N THR A 178 13.57 6.73 9.60
CA THR A 178 12.51 6.57 10.60
C THR A 178 12.19 7.91 11.26
N SER A 179 10.90 8.21 11.40
CA SER A 179 10.37 9.42 12.05
C SER A 179 10.94 9.66 13.45
N ARG A 180 11.16 8.61 14.24
CA ARG A 180 11.90 8.67 15.52
C ARG A 180 12.59 7.33 15.71
N ARG A 181 13.82 7.30 16.25
CA ARG A 181 14.54 6.04 16.58
C ARG A 181 13.59 5.06 17.27
N VAL A 182 13.07 4.09 16.52
CA VAL A 182 12.28 2.96 17.05
C VAL A 182 13.17 2.09 17.96
N THR A 183 14.49 2.30 17.90
CA THR A 183 15.53 1.49 18.51
C THR A 183 15.83 1.76 19.99
N SER A 184 15.11 2.65 20.68
CA SER A 184 15.37 2.86 22.13
C SER A 184 14.13 3.15 22.96
N SER A 185 13.14 2.23 22.97
CA SER A 185 12.29 1.92 24.15
C SER A 185 11.04 1.10 23.75
N PHE A 186 11.23 -0.20 23.51
CA PHE A 186 10.17 -1.20 23.74
C PHE A 186 10.35 -1.92 25.09
N ARG A 187 11.39 -1.58 25.85
CA ARG A 187 11.49 -1.98 27.25
C ARG A 187 10.59 -1.05 28.05
N GLU A 188 9.45 -1.56 28.51
CA GLU A 188 8.65 -0.91 29.54
C GLU A 188 9.58 -0.39 30.63
N LYS A 189 9.69 0.93 30.78
CA LYS A 189 10.09 1.46 32.07
C LYS A 189 8.93 1.20 33.01
N LYS A 190 9.02 0.12 33.79
CA LYS A 190 8.25 0.01 35.03
C LYS A 190 8.57 1.25 35.87
N GLY A 191 7.59 2.12 36.05
CA GLY A 191 7.66 3.28 36.95
C GLY A 191 7.83 4.61 36.22
N GLY A 192 6.75 5.40 36.21
CA GLY A 192 6.76 6.81 35.83
C GLY A 192 5.40 7.26 35.29
N ASP A 193 4.57 7.79 36.19
CA ASP A 193 3.23 8.35 35.93
C ASP A 193 3.32 9.72 35.23
N GLY A 194 4.09 9.79 34.14
CA GLY A 194 4.15 10.95 33.26
C GLY A 194 3.01 10.92 32.22
N PRO A 195 2.57 12.08 31.68
CA PRO A 195 1.54 12.11 30.68
C PRO A 195 1.96 11.22 29.50
N ARG A 196 1.15 10.19 29.22
CA ARG A 196 1.34 9.31 28.06
C ARG A 196 1.34 10.17 26.82
N GLN A 197 2.52 10.51 26.31
CA GLN A 197 2.65 11.32 25.11
C GLN A 197 2.06 10.49 23.96
N GLN A 198 0.89 10.91 23.48
CA GLN A 198 0.18 10.25 22.40
C GLN A 198 1.14 10.15 21.21
N ARG A 199 1.61 8.94 20.93
CA ARG A 199 2.57 8.71 19.86
C ARG A 199 1.86 9.03 18.55
N SER A 200 2.24 10.14 17.91
CA SER A 200 1.91 10.36 16.50
C SER A 200 2.42 9.15 15.71
N GLY A 201 1.71 8.74 14.66
CA GLY A 201 2.10 7.59 13.83
C GLY A 201 3.57 7.62 13.37
N CYS A 202 4.04 6.58 12.69
CA CYS A 202 5.41 6.53 12.18
C CYS A 202 5.47 6.43 10.66
N TYR A 203 6.55 6.94 10.08
CA TYR A 203 6.91 6.77 8.67
C TYR A 203 8.31 6.19 8.60
N ILE A 204 8.44 5.07 7.88
CA ILE A 204 9.64 4.26 7.86
C ILE A 204 9.94 3.84 6.41
N LEU A 205 11.17 4.09 5.96
CA LEU A 205 11.67 3.63 4.68
C LEU A 205 12.56 2.40 4.90
N VAL A 206 12.22 1.32 4.20
CA VAL A 206 12.96 0.06 4.22
C VAL A 206 13.46 -0.22 2.82
N ALA A 207 14.78 -0.29 2.66
CA ALA A 207 15.36 -0.84 1.44
C ALA A 207 15.26 -2.36 1.50
N GLY A 208 14.77 -2.98 0.42
CA GLY A 208 14.75 -4.42 0.29
C GLY A 208 14.27 -4.85 -1.09
N ASP A 209 14.72 -6.03 -1.51
CA ASP A 209 14.16 -6.73 -2.66
C ASP A 209 12.97 -7.57 -2.19
N LEU A 210 11.81 -7.40 -2.84
CA LEU A 210 10.60 -8.15 -2.50
C LEU A 210 10.70 -9.65 -2.83
N ALA A 211 11.63 -10.04 -3.71
CA ALA A 211 11.91 -11.45 -4.00
C ALA A 211 12.70 -12.15 -2.87
N GLU A 212 13.33 -11.39 -1.97
CA GLU A 212 14.21 -11.86 -0.90
C GLU A 212 13.49 -11.80 0.45
N THR A 213 12.43 -12.60 0.63
CA THR A 213 11.51 -12.52 1.80
C THR A 213 12.21 -12.62 3.17
N ALA A 214 13.25 -13.46 3.29
CA ALA A 214 14.03 -13.57 4.51
C ALA A 214 14.83 -12.29 4.84
N ALA A 215 15.34 -11.59 3.83
CA ALA A 215 16.02 -10.31 4.02
C ALA A 215 15.01 -9.21 4.36
N LEU A 216 13.87 -9.21 3.68
CA LEU A 216 12.77 -8.28 3.94
C LEU A 216 12.25 -8.40 5.38
N GLU A 217 12.08 -9.62 5.88
CA GLU A 217 11.70 -9.90 7.26
C GLU A 217 12.67 -9.26 8.26
N ARG A 218 13.97 -9.55 8.13
CA ARG A 218 14.99 -8.97 9.02
C ARG A 218 14.96 -7.44 9.00
N ALA A 219 14.75 -6.82 7.85
CA ALA A 219 14.72 -5.38 7.73
C ALA A 219 13.45 -4.76 8.32
N LEU A 220 12.29 -5.41 8.18
CA LEU A 220 11.05 -4.97 8.82
C LEU A 220 11.10 -5.17 10.35
N GLU A 221 11.72 -6.25 10.83
CA GLU A 221 11.99 -6.45 12.27
C GLU A 221 12.94 -5.37 12.82
N ALA A 222 14.01 -5.06 12.10
CA ALA A 222 14.91 -3.95 12.45
C ALA A 222 14.21 -2.58 12.42
N ALA A 223 13.21 -2.41 11.56
CA ALA A 223 12.33 -1.23 11.53
C ALA A 223 11.32 -1.18 12.69
N GLY A 224 11.20 -2.27 13.46
CA GLY A 224 10.28 -2.39 14.58
C GLY A 224 8.83 -2.63 14.17
N ILE A 225 8.62 -3.37 13.07
CA ILE A 225 7.28 -3.82 12.69
C ILE A 225 6.64 -4.63 13.81
N ASP A 226 5.38 -4.32 14.12
CA ASP A 226 4.57 -5.09 15.05
C ASP A 226 3.71 -6.06 14.23
N TRP A 227 4.07 -7.34 14.19
CA TRP A 227 3.37 -8.36 13.39
C TRP A 227 1.96 -8.66 13.89
N ALA A 228 1.63 -8.27 15.14
CA ALA A 228 0.35 -8.57 15.76
C ALA A 228 -0.74 -7.54 15.42
N VAL A 229 -0.38 -6.38 14.89
CA VAL A 229 -1.36 -5.31 14.64
C VAL A 229 -2.07 -5.50 13.30
N PRO A 230 -3.33 -5.06 13.18
CA PRO A 230 -4.02 -5.05 11.90
C PRO A 230 -3.19 -4.36 10.82
N THR A 231 -2.92 -5.08 9.74
CA THR A 231 -2.01 -4.61 8.68
C THR A 231 -2.71 -4.57 7.33
N LEU A 232 -2.61 -3.43 6.64
CA LEU A 232 -2.96 -3.33 5.23
C LEU A 232 -1.68 -3.33 4.39
N LEU A 233 -1.48 -4.39 3.61
CA LEU A 233 -0.44 -4.46 2.60
C LEU A 233 -0.93 -3.86 1.29
N ILE A 234 -0.05 -3.17 0.57
CA ILE A 234 -0.39 -2.46 -0.67
C ILE A 234 0.67 -2.76 -1.72
N THR A 235 0.23 -3.22 -2.89
CA THR A 235 1.05 -3.30 -4.11
C THR A 235 0.35 -2.58 -5.24
N GLU A 236 0.95 -1.51 -5.76
CA GLU A 236 0.32 -0.62 -6.73
C GLU A 236 1.10 -0.60 -8.06
N CYS A 237 0.78 -1.52 -8.98
CA CYS A 237 1.60 -1.95 -10.13
C CYS A 237 2.98 -2.43 -9.68
N VAL A 238 3.04 -3.60 -9.05
CA VAL A 238 4.29 -4.13 -8.50
C VAL A 238 4.45 -5.60 -8.82
N LEU A 239 3.44 -6.42 -8.52
CA LEU A 239 3.57 -7.88 -8.63
C LEU A 239 3.66 -8.34 -10.09
N VAL A 240 3.24 -7.52 -11.06
CA VAL A 240 3.45 -7.78 -12.50
C VAL A 240 4.91 -7.83 -12.93
N TYR A 241 5.82 -7.17 -12.20
CA TYR A 241 7.26 -7.15 -12.50
C TYR A 241 8.01 -8.36 -11.91
N MET A 242 7.37 -9.14 -11.05
CA MET A 242 7.99 -10.24 -10.32
C MET A 242 7.73 -11.57 -11.02
N GLU A 243 8.71 -12.48 -10.96
CA GLU A 243 8.52 -13.87 -11.37
C GLU A 243 7.37 -14.53 -10.58
N ALA A 244 6.73 -15.53 -11.17
CA ALA A 244 5.56 -16.16 -10.59
C ALA A 244 5.86 -16.78 -9.22
N GLU A 245 7.01 -17.44 -9.09
CA GLU A 245 7.50 -18.07 -7.88
C GLU A 245 7.85 -17.04 -6.81
N ALA A 246 8.52 -15.95 -7.18
CA ALA A 246 8.91 -14.89 -6.25
C ALA A 246 7.68 -14.14 -5.69
N SER A 247 6.72 -13.78 -6.55
CA SER A 247 5.48 -13.14 -6.11
C SER A 247 4.63 -14.07 -5.26
N ARG A 248 4.59 -15.38 -5.57
CA ARG A 248 3.93 -16.39 -4.74
C ARG A 248 4.60 -16.51 -3.37
N ALA A 249 5.93 -16.62 -3.32
CA ALA A 249 6.68 -16.72 -2.07
C ALA A 249 6.44 -15.51 -1.16
N LEU A 250 6.39 -14.30 -1.74
CA LEU A 250 6.05 -13.08 -1.01
C LEU A 250 4.62 -13.16 -0.43
N VAL A 251 3.63 -13.57 -1.22
CA VAL A 251 2.24 -13.69 -0.78
C VAL A 251 2.07 -14.71 0.34
N GLU A 252 2.68 -15.89 0.23
CA GLU A 252 2.65 -16.93 1.26
C GLU A 252 3.37 -16.49 2.54
N TRP A 253 4.55 -15.85 2.41
CA TRP A 253 5.30 -15.33 3.55
C TRP A 253 4.50 -14.28 4.33
N THR A 254 3.84 -13.34 3.65
CA THR A 254 3.01 -12.33 4.36
C THR A 254 1.82 -12.94 5.08
N ALA A 255 1.15 -13.95 4.48
CA ALA A 255 0.05 -14.65 5.13
C ALA A 255 0.51 -15.40 6.38
N ALA A 256 1.74 -15.95 6.37
CA ALA A 256 2.34 -16.56 7.55
C ALA A 256 2.65 -15.54 8.67
N LYS A 257 3.07 -14.33 8.31
CA LYS A 257 3.47 -13.28 9.26
C LYS A 257 2.31 -12.48 9.85
N PHE A 258 1.33 -12.11 9.04
CA PHE A 258 0.23 -11.26 9.48
C PHE A 258 -1.04 -12.06 9.72
N ARG A 259 -1.48 -12.13 10.98
CA ARG A 259 -2.68 -12.89 11.38
C ARG A 259 -3.99 -12.16 11.09
N THR A 260 -3.97 -10.82 11.20
CA THR A 260 -5.11 -9.95 10.91
C THR A 260 -4.69 -8.94 9.86
N ALA A 261 -5.02 -9.21 8.60
CA ALA A 261 -4.55 -8.38 7.51
C ALA A 261 -5.50 -8.32 6.31
N ALA A 262 -5.32 -7.26 5.54
CA ALA A 262 -5.81 -7.16 4.18
C ALA A 262 -4.64 -6.83 3.24
N TRP A 263 -4.76 -7.24 1.98
CA TRP A 263 -3.81 -6.87 0.92
C TRP A 263 -4.58 -6.22 -0.22
N ALA A 264 -4.24 -4.99 -0.59
CA ALA A 264 -4.77 -4.29 -1.76
C ALA A 264 -3.75 -4.31 -2.91
N SER A 265 -4.06 -5.03 -3.98
CA SER A 265 -3.20 -5.17 -5.16
C SER A 265 -3.85 -4.54 -6.38
N TYR A 266 -3.16 -3.58 -7.00
CA TYR A 266 -3.52 -3.03 -8.30
C TYR A 266 -2.52 -3.49 -9.35
N ASP A 267 -2.97 -4.13 -10.43
CA ASP A 267 -2.08 -4.65 -11.48
C ASP A 267 -2.84 -4.83 -12.81
N MET A 268 -2.08 -5.05 -13.88
CA MET A 268 -2.59 -5.32 -15.22
C MET A 268 -3.25 -6.71 -15.32
N ILE A 269 -4.24 -6.84 -16.21
CA ILE A 269 -4.86 -8.12 -16.60
C ILE A 269 -5.05 -8.24 -18.12
N SER A 270 -5.32 -9.45 -18.60
CA SER A 270 -5.63 -9.78 -20.00
C SER A 270 -4.47 -9.53 -20.99
N PRO A 271 -3.27 -10.10 -20.79
CA PRO A 271 -2.07 -9.89 -21.61
C PRO A 271 -2.16 -10.40 -23.06
N HIS A 272 -3.16 -11.21 -23.38
CA HIS A 272 -3.17 -12.00 -24.61
C HIS A 272 -4.22 -11.57 -25.62
N ASP A 273 -5.11 -10.63 -25.32
CA ASP A 273 -6.00 -10.06 -26.32
C ASP A 273 -5.29 -8.98 -27.16
N VAL A 274 -6.02 -8.30 -28.05
CA VAL A 274 -5.44 -7.27 -28.93
C VAL A 274 -4.81 -6.12 -28.12
N PHE A 275 -5.50 -5.63 -27.10
CA PHE A 275 -5.03 -4.50 -26.31
C PHE A 275 -3.90 -4.91 -25.37
N GLY A 276 -4.02 -6.06 -24.70
CA GLY A 276 -2.98 -6.63 -23.86
C GLY A 276 -1.66 -6.87 -24.61
N ARG A 277 -1.73 -7.42 -25.83
CA ARG A 277 -0.53 -7.61 -26.67
C ARG A 277 0.11 -6.28 -27.04
N MET A 278 -0.68 -5.27 -27.38
CA MET A 278 -0.19 -3.92 -27.65
C MET A 278 0.46 -3.30 -26.41
N MET A 279 -0.18 -3.41 -25.25
CA MET A 279 0.36 -2.94 -23.96
C MET A 279 1.72 -3.58 -23.67
N ARG A 280 1.82 -4.91 -23.81
CA ARG A 280 3.08 -5.66 -23.61
C ARG A 280 4.16 -5.22 -24.56
N SER A 281 3.85 -5.09 -25.85
CA SER A 281 4.79 -4.62 -26.86
C SER A 281 5.31 -3.22 -26.50
N ASN A 282 4.43 -2.31 -26.10
CA ASN A 282 4.79 -0.94 -25.72
C ASN A 282 5.67 -0.88 -24.46
N LEU A 283 5.37 -1.69 -23.44
CA LEU A 283 6.16 -1.73 -22.20
C LEU A 283 7.53 -2.42 -22.43
N THR A 284 7.56 -3.50 -23.21
CA THR A 284 8.81 -4.20 -23.60
C THR A 284 9.72 -3.29 -24.41
N ALA A 285 9.18 -2.50 -25.34
CA ALA A 285 9.93 -1.50 -26.09
C ALA A 285 10.57 -0.41 -25.21
N ARG A 286 10.09 -0.22 -23.98
CA ARG A 286 10.67 0.67 -22.96
C ARG A 286 11.62 -0.06 -22.00
N GLY A 287 11.94 -1.33 -22.27
CA GLY A 287 12.85 -2.14 -21.46
C GLY A 287 12.23 -2.73 -20.19
N LEU A 288 10.90 -2.78 -20.10
CA LEU A 288 10.21 -3.37 -18.94
C LEU A 288 9.95 -4.87 -19.16
N SER A 289 10.37 -5.69 -18.20
CA SER A 289 10.00 -7.11 -18.11
C SER A 289 8.79 -7.28 -17.20
N LEU A 290 7.81 -8.08 -17.62
CA LEU A 290 6.51 -8.24 -16.95
C LEU A 290 6.13 -9.73 -16.73
N PRO A 291 6.98 -10.55 -16.10
CA PRO A 291 6.73 -11.98 -15.94
C PRO A 291 5.45 -12.29 -15.15
N GLY A 292 5.12 -11.45 -14.16
CA GLY A 292 3.88 -11.56 -13.39
C GLY A 292 2.62 -11.24 -14.21
N PHE A 293 2.75 -10.45 -15.28
CA PHE A 293 1.64 -10.16 -16.19
C PHE A 293 1.28 -11.37 -17.06
N GLU A 294 2.28 -12.12 -17.54
CA GLU A 294 2.10 -13.33 -18.36
C GLU A 294 1.50 -14.52 -17.57
N THR A 295 1.71 -14.52 -16.26
CA THR A 295 1.36 -15.63 -15.37
C THR A 295 0.09 -15.31 -14.59
N TRP A 296 0.19 -14.46 -13.58
CA TRP A 296 -0.92 -14.08 -12.72
C TRP A 296 -1.86 -13.06 -13.37
N GLY A 297 -1.36 -12.25 -14.31
CA GLY A 297 -2.14 -11.26 -15.04
C GLY A 297 -3.05 -11.82 -16.15
N ARG A 298 -3.09 -13.13 -16.41
CA ARG A 298 -3.93 -13.72 -17.48
C ARG A 298 -5.40 -13.30 -17.41
N SER A 299 -5.94 -13.15 -16.21
CA SER A 299 -7.30 -12.69 -15.93
C SER A 299 -7.44 -12.18 -14.50
N LEU A 300 -8.58 -11.57 -14.18
CA LEU A 300 -8.95 -11.27 -12.79
C LEU A 300 -9.00 -12.55 -11.92
N LYS A 301 -9.35 -13.69 -12.51
CA LYS A 301 -9.43 -15.00 -11.85
C LYS A 301 -8.04 -15.46 -11.37
N THR A 302 -7.03 -15.34 -12.24
CA THR A 302 -5.65 -15.71 -11.90
C THR A 302 -5.03 -14.73 -10.90
N GLN A 303 -5.35 -13.43 -11.00
CA GLN A 303 -4.93 -12.45 -9.99
C GLN A 303 -5.47 -12.80 -8.59
N LYS A 304 -6.74 -13.23 -8.48
CA LYS A 304 -7.32 -13.71 -7.21
C LYS A 304 -6.66 -15.00 -6.73
N ALA A 305 -6.44 -15.97 -7.63
CA ALA A 305 -5.84 -17.27 -7.32
C ALA A 305 -4.43 -17.16 -6.71
N ARG A 306 -3.65 -16.14 -7.10
CA ARG A 306 -2.34 -15.85 -6.49
C ARG A 306 -2.38 -15.76 -4.97
N PHE A 307 -3.47 -15.25 -4.39
CA PHE A 307 -3.60 -15.01 -2.94
C PHE A 307 -4.12 -16.21 -2.16
N VAL A 308 -5.15 -16.89 -2.69
CA VAL A 308 -5.88 -17.94 -1.96
C VAL A 308 -5.45 -19.36 -2.31
N GLY A 309 -4.61 -19.52 -3.34
CA GLY A 309 -4.27 -20.82 -3.90
C GLY A 309 -5.44 -21.44 -4.70
N GLY A 310 -5.13 -22.51 -5.42
CA GLY A 310 -6.06 -23.23 -6.30
C GLY A 310 -5.78 -23.00 -7.79
N GLU A 311 -6.00 -24.04 -8.60
CA GLU A 311 -6.17 -23.85 -10.04
C GLU A 311 -7.39 -22.96 -10.31
N GLU A 312 -7.39 -22.31 -11.47
CA GLU A 312 -8.39 -21.35 -11.93
C GLU A 312 -9.76 -21.46 -11.21
N GLY A 313 -9.93 -20.69 -10.13
CA GLY A 313 -11.21 -20.44 -9.46
C GLY A 313 -11.82 -21.63 -8.71
N GLY A 314 -11.31 -21.90 -7.52
CA GLY A 314 -11.97 -22.76 -6.53
C GLY A 314 -11.46 -22.46 -5.13
N VAL A 315 -12.34 -22.55 -4.14
CA VAL A 315 -12.05 -22.44 -2.70
C VAL A 315 -10.83 -23.29 -2.34
N GLY A 316 -9.89 -22.70 -1.59
CA GLY A 316 -8.54 -23.21 -1.33
C GLY A 316 -8.46 -24.73 -1.13
N GLY A 317 -7.95 -25.40 -2.15
CA GLY A 317 -7.34 -26.72 -2.04
C GLY A 317 -5.83 -26.53 -2.14
N GLY A 318 -5.11 -26.93 -1.08
CA GLY A 318 -3.64 -26.98 -1.13
C GLY A 318 -3.20 -27.84 -2.31
N LEU A 319 -2.27 -27.33 -3.11
CA LEU A 319 -1.64 -28.10 -4.17
C LEU A 319 -0.90 -29.27 -3.53
N GLU A 320 -1.32 -30.51 -3.81
CA GLU A 320 -0.54 -31.69 -3.47
C GLU A 320 0.82 -31.60 -4.17
N GLY A 321 1.90 -31.51 -3.39
CA GLY A 321 3.28 -31.60 -3.88
C GLY A 321 4.13 -30.32 -3.83
N GLY A 322 3.57 -29.17 -3.46
CA GLY A 322 4.34 -27.93 -3.22
C GLY A 322 4.63 -27.72 -1.73
N VAL A 323 5.83 -27.29 -1.37
CA VAL A 323 6.20 -26.94 0.01
C VAL A 323 5.17 -25.95 0.58
N GLY A 324 4.43 -26.40 1.60
CA GLY A 324 3.22 -25.76 2.10
C GLY A 324 3.41 -24.35 2.65
N GLY A 325 2.81 -23.37 1.98
CA GLY A 325 2.56 -22.02 2.52
C GLY A 325 1.13 -21.89 3.06
N VAL A 326 0.92 -20.96 4.00
CA VAL A 326 -0.43 -20.63 4.51
C VAL A 326 -1.10 -19.67 3.52
N PRO A 327 -2.23 -20.01 2.89
CA PRO A 327 -2.89 -19.10 1.95
C PRO A 327 -3.59 -17.95 2.66
N TRP A 328 -3.87 -16.86 1.92
CA TRP A 328 -4.88 -15.90 2.33
C TRP A 328 -6.25 -16.56 2.35
N GLU A 329 -7.15 -16.14 3.23
CA GLU A 329 -8.41 -16.84 3.46
C GLU A 329 -9.46 -16.51 2.39
N ARG A 330 -9.36 -15.31 1.79
CA ARG A 330 -10.28 -14.85 0.74
C ARG A 330 -9.59 -13.83 -0.15
N ALA A 331 -9.98 -13.80 -1.42
CA ALA A 331 -9.66 -12.72 -2.35
C ALA A 331 -10.90 -12.33 -3.16
N VAL A 332 -11.20 -11.03 -3.23
CA VAL A 332 -12.23 -10.42 -4.08
C VAL A 332 -11.58 -9.44 -5.05
N GLY A 333 -12.20 -9.11 -6.17
CA GLY A 333 -11.59 -8.19 -7.12
C GLY A 333 -12.54 -7.69 -8.18
N GLY A 334 -12.14 -6.63 -8.87
CA GLY A 334 -12.85 -6.08 -10.02
C GLY A 334 -11.85 -5.51 -11.00
N ASP A 335 -12.18 -5.57 -12.29
CA ASP A 335 -11.48 -4.73 -13.26
C ASP A 335 -11.75 -3.24 -12.96
N MET A 336 -11.00 -2.35 -13.60
CA MET A 336 -11.14 -0.94 -13.29
C MET A 336 -12.46 -0.33 -13.83
N ASN A 337 -13.16 -0.98 -14.76
CA ASN A 337 -14.53 -0.57 -15.12
C ASN A 337 -15.47 -0.76 -13.92
N ASN A 338 -15.48 -1.96 -13.33
CA ASN A 338 -16.29 -2.25 -12.15
C ASN A 338 -15.89 -1.38 -10.95
N VAL A 339 -14.60 -1.16 -10.73
CA VAL A 339 -14.12 -0.27 -9.66
C VAL A 339 -14.59 1.17 -9.89
N TYR A 340 -14.47 1.69 -11.12
CA TYR A 340 -14.94 3.03 -11.46
C TYR A 340 -16.45 3.16 -11.27
N ASP A 341 -17.24 2.23 -11.81
CA ASP A 341 -18.70 2.39 -11.85
C ASP A 341 -19.41 2.07 -10.54
N HIS A 342 -18.80 1.22 -9.71
CA HIS A 342 -19.48 0.62 -8.57
C HIS A 342 -18.74 0.69 -7.24
N PHE A 343 -17.49 1.17 -7.22
CA PHE A 343 -16.74 1.37 -5.98
C PHE A 343 -16.38 2.84 -5.72
N LEU A 344 -16.03 3.59 -6.77
CA LEU A 344 -15.84 5.04 -6.63
C LEU A 344 -17.14 5.73 -6.22
N LEU A 345 -16.98 6.80 -5.45
CA LEU A 345 -18.13 7.59 -5.01
C LEU A 345 -18.71 8.39 -6.20
N PRO A 346 -20.03 8.61 -6.26
CA PRO A 346 -20.64 9.41 -7.33
C PRO A 346 -20.03 10.80 -7.50
N GLU A 347 -19.62 11.45 -6.41
CA GLU A 347 -18.94 12.74 -6.41
C GLU A 347 -17.56 12.71 -7.07
N ASP A 348 -16.81 11.61 -6.90
CA ASP A 348 -15.51 11.42 -7.52
C ASP A 348 -15.67 11.27 -9.04
N ARG A 349 -16.65 10.47 -9.47
CA ARG A 349 -16.98 10.31 -10.90
C ARG A 349 -17.46 11.62 -11.52
N LYS A 350 -18.36 12.33 -10.84
CA LYS A 350 -18.84 13.65 -11.28
C LYS A 350 -17.69 14.64 -11.43
N LYS A 351 -16.78 14.69 -10.45
CA LYS A 351 -15.59 15.55 -10.50
C LYS A 351 -14.75 15.23 -11.74
N ALA A 352 -14.40 13.97 -11.96
CA ALA A 352 -13.62 13.55 -13.12
C ALA A 352 -14.30 13.91 -14.45
N ALA A 353 -15.62 13.79 -14.54
CA ALA A 353 -16.40 14.15 -15.73
C ALA A 353 -16.45 15.67 -15.98
N THR A 354 -16.37 16.49 -14.93
CA THR A 354 -16.39 17.96 -15.05
C THR A 354 -15.04 18.57 -15.39
N LEU A 355 -13.93 17.91 -15.04
CA LEU A 355 -12.59 18.46 -15.28
C LEU A 355 -12.20 18.35 -16.75
N GLU A 356 -12.48 17.20 -17.36
CA GLU A 356 -12.13 16.94 -18.74
C GLU A 356 -13.20 16.09 -19.40
N HIS A 357 -13.54 16.44 -20.64
CA HIS A 357 -14.44 15.64 -21.46
C HIS A 357 -13.81 14.28 -21.81
N LEU A 358 -14.64 13.25 -21.89
CA LEU A 358 -14.25 11.93 -22.37
C LEU A 358 -15.16 11.58 -23.55
N ASP A 359 -14.61 11.66 -24.74
CA ASP A 359 -15.22 11.36 -26.03
C ASP A 359 -15.02 9.89 -26.45
N GLU A 360 -13.86 9.31 -26.14
CA GLU A 360 -13.49 7.94 -26.50
C GLU A 360 -13.92 6.92 -25.42
N VAL A 361 -15.23 6.63 -25.33
CA VAL A 361 -15.79 5.73 -24.29
C VAL A 361 -15.33 4.28 -24.48
N GLU A 362 -15.21 3.82 -25.72
CA GLU A 362 -14.76 2.47 -26.05
C GLU A 362 -13.29 2.26 -25.65
N GLU A 363 -12.42 3.23 -25.96
CA GLU A 363 -11.02 3.18 -25.55
C GLU A 363 -10.86 3.23 -24.03
N TRP A 364 -11.70 4.02 -23.36
CA TRP A 364 -11.79 4.04 -21.90
C TRP A 364 -12.16 2.68 -21.33
N GLN A 365 -13.23 2.06 -21.83
CA GLN A 365 -13.69 0.75 -21.37
C GLN A 365 -12.62 -0.32 -21.61
N MET A 366 -11.95 -0.28 -22.76
CA MET A 366 -10.82 -1.15 -23.05
C MET A 366 -9.66 -0.92 -22.08
N LEU A 367 -9.20 0.32 -21.88
CA LEU A 367 -8.11 0.63 -20.95
C LEU A 367 -8.43 0.14 -19.54
N MET A 368 -9.62 0.46 -19.03
CA MET A 368 -10.01 0.13 -17.66
C MET A 368 -10.27 -1.38 -17.46
N GLY A 369 -10.68 -2.10 -18.51
CA GLY A 369 -10.83 -3.56 -18.47
C GLY A 369 -9.50 -4.32 -18.37
N HIS A 370 -8.37 -3.64 -18.61
CA HIS A 370 -7.03 -4.24 -18.59
C HIS A 370 -6.22 -3.96 -17.32
N TYR A 371 -6.86 -3.37 -16.32
CA TYR A 371 -6.31 -3.20 -14.98
C TYR A 371 -7.34 -3.71 -13.98
N CYS A 372 -6.88 -4.09 -12.80
CA CYS A 372 -7.78 -4.54 -11.74
C CYS A 372 -7.31 -4.07 -10.36
N TYR A 373 -8.25 -4.09 -9.42
CA TYR A 373 -7.93 -4.23 -8.00
C TYR A 373 -8.33 -5.62 -7.52
N VAL A 374 -7.43 -6.26 -6.79
CA VAL A 374 -7.71 -7.45 -5.98
C VAL A 374 -7.46 -7.11 -4.52
N VAL A 375 -8.41 -7.49 -3.65
CA VAL A 375 -8.27 -7.38 -2.20
C VAL A 375 -8.33 -8.76 -1.57
N ALA A 376 -7.24 -9.16 -0.94
CA ALA A 376 -7.17 -10.38 -0.15
C ALA A 376 -7.30 -10.09 1.35
N THR A 377 -7.87 -11.02 2.12
CA THR A 377 -8.11 -10.86 3.56
C THR A 377 -7.73 -12.11 4.34
N ARG A 378 -7.26 -11.89 5.56
CA ARG A 378 -6.90 -12.92 6.52
C ARG A 378 -7.23 -12.50 7.95
N GLY A 379 -7.73 -13.44 8.73
CA GLY A 379 -8.10 -13.25 10.13
C GLY A 379 -9.56 -12.87 10.31
N ALA A 380 -10.15 -13.32 11.42
CA ALA A 380 -11.57 -13.17 11.71
C ALA A 380 -12.06 -11.71 11.66
N ALA A 381 -11.26 -10.76 12.14
CA ALA A 381 -11.58 -9.32 12.10
C ALA A 381 -11.72 -8.76 10.68
N MET A 382 -11.23 -9.46 9.65
CA MET A 382 -11.31 -9.05 8.24
C MET A 382 -12.38 -9.82 7.45
N LYS A 383 -13.15 -10.73 8.09
CA LYS A 383 -14.15 -11.58 7.43
C LYS A 383 -15.25 -10.80 6.71
N GLY A 384 -15.51 -9.53 7.04
CA GLY A 384 -16.45 -8.64 6.34
C GLY A 384 -15.82 -7.62 5.38
N PHE A 385 -14.49 -7.49 5.37
CA PHE A 385 -13.83 -6.42 4.64
C PHE A 385 -14.04 -6.53 3.12
N LEU A 386 -14.71 -5.53 2.56
CA LEU A 386 -15.13 -5.45 1.16
C LEU A 386 -15.99 -6.60 0.64
N GLN A 387 -16.55 -7.43 1.53
CA GLN A 387 -17.44 -8.50 1.11
C GLN A 387 -18.72 -7.92 0.48
N GLY A 388 -19.11 -8.45 -0.68
CA GLY A 388 -20.32 -8.02 -1.40
C GLY A 388 -20.25 -6.59 -1.94
N GLN A 389 -19.08 -5.93 -1.92
CA GLN A 389 -18.93 -4.62 -2.54
C GLN A 389 -19.09 -4.77 -4.05
N PRO A 390 -20.03 -4.05 -4.69
CA PRO A 390 -20.36 -4.30 -6.10
C PRO A 390 -19.21 -4.10 -7.09
N GLY A 391 -18.20 -3.28 -6.76
CA GLY A 391 -16.97 -3.14 -7.56
C GLY A 391 -15.88 -4.20 -7.30
N PHE A 392 -16.12 -5.15 -6.39
CA PHE A 392 -15.19 -6.23 -5.99
C PHE A 392 -15.94 -7.57 -5.91
N LYS A 393 -16.34 -8.12 -7.05
CA LYS A 393 -17.14 -9.34 -7.13
C LYS A 393 -16.33 -10.64 -7.27
#